data_AF-A0A953MYD6-F1
#
_entry.id   AF-A0A953MYD6-F1
#
_cell.length_a   1.000
_cell.length_b   1.000
_cell.length_c   1.000
_cell.angle_alpha   90.00
_cell.angle_beta   90.00
_cell.angle_gamma   90.00
#
_symmetry.space_group_name_H-M   'P 1'
#
loop_
_entity.id
_entity.type
_entity.pdbx_description
1 polymer ?
#
loop_
_entity_poly.entity_id
_entity_poly.type
_entity_poly.pdbx_seq_one_letter_code
_entity_poly.pdbx_strand_id
1 'polypeptide(L)' 'MALASTCLALPAWAADSLHVALQVSDYNGFQVSCFGMKDGWIDLNVSGGEAPYWYKWSNGSGEEDQFHLAAG' A
#
# COMPACT_ATOMS: atom_id res chain seq x y z
N MET A 1 9.20 -32.58 -33.12
CA MET A 1 7.82 -32.25 -32.70
C MET A 1 7.58 -32.88 -31.34
N ALA A 2 7.90 -32.14 -30.27
CA ALA A 2 7.52 -32.42 -28.90
C ALA A 2 7.25 -31.04 -28.29
N LEU A 3 6.02 -30.56 -28.49
CA LEU A 3 5.53 -29.29 -27.97
C LEU A 3 4.79 -29.60 -26.67
N ALA A 4 5.35 -29.19 -25.53
CA ALA A 4 4.65 -28.65 -24.36
C ALA A 4 5.55 -28.74 -23.12
N SER A 5 5.46 -27.72 -22.27
CA SER A 5 6.02 -27.67 -20.91
C SER A 5 7.51 -27.40 -20.76
N THR A 6 8.04 -26.43 -21.52
CA THR A 6 8.80 -25.39 -20.81
C THR A 6 7.77 -24.55 -20.06
N CYS A 7 7.31 -25.06 -18.91
CA CYS A 7 6.92 -24.18 -17.82
C CYS A 7 8.22 -23.49 -17.44
N LEU A 8 8.58 -22.45 -18.21
CA LEU A 8 9.56 -21.47 -17.79
C LEU A 8 9.07 -21.10 -16.40
N ALA A 9 9.84 -21.45 -15.38
CA ALA A 9 9.62 -20.93 -14.05
C ALA A 9 9.54 -19.42 -14.25
N LEU A 10 8.32 -18.88 -14.29
CA LEU A 10 8.12 -17.46 -14.27
C LEU A 10 8.92 -17.05 -13.04
N PRO A 11 9.90 -16.16 -13.20
CA PRO A 11 10.76 -15.81 -12.08
C PRO A 11 9.85 -15.43 -10.91
N ALA A 12 10.19 -15.80 -9.68
CA ALA A 12 9.25 -15.79 -8.55
C ALA A 12 8.53 -14.43 -8.35
N TRP A 13 9.10 -13.33 -8.86
CA TRP A 13 8.51 -12.00 -8.92
C TRP A 13 7.33 -11.80 -9.90
N ALA A 14 7.12 -12.70 -10.87
CA ALA A 14 6.07 -12.60 -11.88
C ALA A 14 4.75 -13.30 -11.48
N ALA A 15 4.71 -13.99 -10.33
CA ALA A 15 3.54 -14.76 -9.88
C ALA A 15 2.97 -14.28 -8.53
N ASP A 16 3.64 -13.37 -7.83
CA ASP A 16 3.08 -12.85 -6.58
C ASP A 16 1.89 -11.93 -6.91
N SER A 17 0.72 -12.24 -6.34
CA SER A 17 -0.43 -11.35 -6.42
C SER A 17 -0.11 -10.06 -5.67
N LEU A 18 -0.59 -8.92 -6.17
CA LEU A 18 -0.45 -7.66 -5.45
C LEU A 18 -1.12 -7.79 -4.07
N HIS A 19 -0.32 -7.63 -3.03
CA HIS A 19 -0.75 -7.63 -1.65
C HIS A 19 -0.52 -6.25 -1.06
N VAL A 20 -1.59 -5.70 -0.49
CA VAL A 20 -1.59 -4.40 0.18
C VAL A 20 -2.09 -4.61 1.60
N ALA A 21 -1.24 -4.32 2.57
CA ALA A 21 -1.64 -4.22 3.97
C ALA A 21 -1.67 -2.74 4.37
N LEU A 22 -2.67 -2.38 5.18
CA LEU A 22 -2.91 -1.02 5.65
C LEU A 22 -2.75 -0.98 7.16
N GLN A 23 -1.98 0.00 7.64
CA GLN A 23 -1.96 0.40 9.04
C GLN A 23 -2.32 1.88 9.14
N VAL A 24 -3.05 2.23 10.20
CA VAL A 24 -3.46 3.62 10.46
C VAL A 24 -3.21 3.95 11.92
N SER A 25 -3.10 5.24 12.22
CA SER A 25 -3.12 5.72 13.59
C SER A 25 -4.38 5.27 14.34
N ASP A 26 -4.20 4.80 15.57
CA ASP A 26 -5.28 4.49 16.50
C ASP A 26 -5.01 5.17 17.85
N TYR A 27 -5.81 6.20 18.13
CA TYR A 27 -5.85 6.95 19.37
C TYR A 27 -7.16 6.63 20.10
N ASN A 28 -7.31 5.38 20.57
CA ASN A 28 -8.50 4.87 21.28
C ASN A 28 -9.79 4.88 20.43
N GLY A 29 -9.71 4.40 19.19
CA GLY A 29 -10.82 4.36 18.24
C GLY A 29 -10.91 5.59 17.34
N PHE A 30 -10.01 6.56 17.52
CA PHE A 30 -9.91 7.76 16.69
C PHE A 30 -8.63 7.72 15.85
N GLN A 31 -8.66 8.32 14.66
CA GLN A 31 -7.48 8.37 13.79
C GLN A 31 -6.55 9.56 14.11
N VAL A 32 -6.98 10.47 14.98
CA VAL A 32 -6.23 11.66 15.40
C VAL A 32 -6.38 11.80 16.91
N SER A 33 -5.33 12.25 17.62
CA SER A 33 -5.32 12.23 19.09
C SER A 33 -6.31 13.20 19.75
N CYS A 34 -6.58 14.32 19.09
CA CYS A 34 -7.47 15.36 19.60
C CYS A 34 -7.95 16.27 18.45
N PHE A 35 -9.04 17.01 18.69
CA PHE A 35 -9.53 18.02 17.76
C PHE A 35 -8.45 19.07 17.46
N GLY A 36 -8.24 19.37 16.18
CA GLY A 36 -7.25 20.34 15.72
C GLY A 36 -5.82 19.80 15.59
N MET A 37 -5.56 18.58 16.05
CA MET A 37 -4.27 17.92 15.85
C MET A 37 -4.13 17.39 14.41
N LYS A 38 -2.88 17.23 14.00
CA LYS A 38 -2.48 16.68 12.70
C LYS A 38 -1.46 15.58 12.91
N ASP A 39 -1.82 14.59 13.72
CA ASP A 39 -0.98 13.45 14.07
C ASP A 39 -1.56 12.12 13.56
N GLY A 40 -2.54 12.20 12.66
CA GLY A 40 -3.01 11.04 11.92
C GLY A 40 -2.00 10.62 10.86
N TRP A 41 -1.94 9.32 10.61
CA TRP A 41 -1.08 8.74 9.59
C TRP A 41 -1.69 7.48 8.98
N ILE A 42 -1.24 7.16 7.78
CA ILE A 42 -1.58 5.96 7.01
C ILE A 42 -0.26 5.38 6.49
N ASP A 43 0.00 4.11 6.79
CA ASP A 43 1.17 3.36 6.34
C ASP A 43 0.66 2.21 5.45
N LEU A 44 1.18 2.15 4.23
CA LEU A 44 0.87 1.08 3.30
C LEU A 44 2.10 0.17 3.17
N ASN A 45 1.87 -1.13 3.32
CA ASN A 45 2.87 -2.13 2.98
C ASN A 45 2.44 -2.84 1.68
N VAL A 46 3.07 -2.45 0.57
CA VAL A 46 2.82 -3.00 -0.76
C VAL A 46 3.88 -4.05 -1.12
N SER A 47 3.42 -5.23 -1.49
CA SER A 47 4.28 -6.36 -1.88
C SER A 47 3.65 -7.18 -3.02
N GLY A 48 4.48 -7.92 -3.77
CA GLY A 48 4.01 -8.70 -4.92
C GLY A 48 3.55 -7.86 -6.11
N GLY A 49 3.08 -8.48 -7.18
CA GLY A 49 2.79 -7.79 -8.44
C GLY A 49 4.05 -7.26 -9.14
N GLU A 50 3.85 -6.51 -10.22
CA GLU A 50 4.95 -5.93 -11.00
C GLU A 50 5.03 -4.41 -10.73
N ALA A 51 6.10 -3.99 -10.06
CA ALA A 51 6.42 -2.58 -9.85
C ALA A 51 6.81 -1.89 -11.19
N PRO A 52 6.63 -0.57 -11.34
CA PRO A 52 6.34 0.44 -10.31
C PRO A 52 4.84 0.60 -9.96
N TYR A 53 4.56 0.94 -8.71
CA TYR A 53 3.22 1.30 -8.24
C TYR A 53 2.98 2.81 -8.31
N TRP A 54 1.70 3.18 -8.38
CA TRP A 54 1.23 4.56 -8.35
C TRP A 54 0.23 4.73 -7.21
N TYR A 55 0.44 5.74 -6.38
CA TYR A 55 -0.42 6.05 -5.24
C TYR A 55 -1.27 7.27 -5.56
N LYS A 56 -2.55 7.24 -5.17
CA LYS A 56 -3.46 8.36 -5.36
C LYS A 56 -4.33 8.54 -4.14
N TRP A 57 -4.08 9.62 -3.43
CA TRP A 57 -4.85 10.02 -2.25
C TRP A 57 -5.83 11.15 -2.56
N SER A 58 -6.84 11.32 -1.71
CA SER A 58 -7.85 12.39 -1.84
C SER A 58 -7.27 13.79 -1.66
N ASN A 59 -6.17 13.91 -0.93
CA ASN A 59 -5.40 15.15 -0.77
C ASN A 59 -4.46 15.46 -1.96
N GLY A 60 -4.40 14.58 -2.97
CA GLY A 60 -3.53 14.71 -4.13
C GLY A 60 -2.08 14.23 -3.93
N SER A 61 -1.75 13.64 -2.78
CA SER A 61 -0.44 13.03 -2.55
C SER A 61 -0.24 11.78 -3.43
N GLY A 62 1.01 11.58 -3.86
CA GLY A 62 1.49 10.39 -4.54
C GLY A 62 2.50 9.58 -3.72
N GLU A 63 2.66 9.91 -2.43
CA GLU A 63 3.49 9.16 -1.50
C GLU A 63 2.77 7.89 -1.05
N GLU A 64 3.54 6.81 -0.80
CA GLU A 64 3.01 5.55 -0.27
C GLU A 64 2.37 5.78 1.11
N ASP A 65 3.17 6.35 2.02
CA ASP A 65 2.75 6.68 3.37
C ASP A 65 2.21 8.11 3.44
N GLN A 66 1.24 8.32 4.32
CA GLN A 66 0.70 9.64 4.61
C GLN A 66 0.94 9.96 6.08
N PHE A 67 1.50 11.13 6.33
CA PHE A 67 1.71 11.66 7.67
C PHE A 67 1.03 13.01 7.84
N HIS A 68 0.90 13.45 9.08
CA HIS A 68 0.36 14.76 9.45
C HIS A 68 -1.08 15.00 8.96
N LEU A 69 -1.90 13.96 8.95
CA LEU A 69 -3.30 14.05 8.55
C LEU A 69 -4.14 14.66 9.67
N ALA A 70 -5.06 15.54 9.29
CA ALA A 70 -6.08 16.08 10.17
C ALA A 70 -7.35 15.22 10.12
N ALA A 71 -8.19 15.31 11.15
CA ALA A 71 -9.54 14.75 11.10
C ALA A 71 -10.37 15.48 10.03
N GLY A 72 -11.21 14.72 9.31
CA GLY A 72 -12.05 15.20 8.20
C GLY A 72 -13.29 15.97 8.62
#